data_AF-A0A7X4DK38-F1
#
_entry.id   AF-A0A7X4DK38-F1
#
_cell.length_a   1.000
_cell.length_b   1.000
_cell.length_c   1.000
_cell.angle_alpha   90.00
_cell.angle_beta   90.00
_cell.angle_gamma   90.00
#
_symmetry.space_group_name_H-M   'P 1'
#
loop_
_entity.id
_entity.type
_entity.pdbx_description
1 polymer ?
#
loop_
_entity_poly.entity_id
_entity_poly.type
_entity_poly.pdbx_seq_one_letter_code
_entity_poly.pdbx_strand_id
1 'polypeptide(L)'
;MPPRPTDPFGALATIDLSEGSTSFYRLGRLEDEGLASLDRLPFSIRVLLENVLRNAGDGHVSAEHVEAVARWSPSNAGADFPFMPTRVVLQDFTGVPAIVDLASMRDGIRAMGGDPARINPLVPADLVIDHSVQVDFFGTGYAFEKNVAREYERNRERYALLRWAQEAFENYSVVPPGTGIVHQVNLEYLASVIHRREHDGTFLAYPDTVVGTDSHTTMVNGLGVVG
;
A
#
# COMPACT_ATOMS: atom_id res chain seq x y z
N MET A 1 -9.41 1.72 -15.41
CA MET A 1 -9.09 0.31 -15.68
C MET A 1 -7.58 0.23 -15.74
N PRO A 2 -6.90 -0.47 -14.83
CA PRO A 2 -5.46 -0.68 -14.97
C PRO A 2 -5.20 -1.37 -16.31
N PRO A 3 -4.12 -1.03 -17.03
CA PRO A 3 -3.79 -1.66 -18.30
C PRO A 3 -3.56 -3.17 -18.12
N ARG A 4 -3.80 -3.92 -19.20
CA ARG A 4 -3.51 -5.35 -19.31
C ARG A 4 -2.12 -5.67 -18.74
N PRO A 5 -1.94 -6.77 -17.99
CA PRO A 5 -0.63 -7.13 -17.45
C PRO A 5 0.41 -7.12 -18.56
N THR A 6 1.37 -6.20 -18.47
CA THR A 6 2.49 -6.13 -19.38
C THR A 6 3.47 -7.22 -18.97
N ASP A 7 3.93 -8.01 -19.94
CA ASP A 7 4.84 -9.12 -19.68
C ASP A 7 6.01 -9.14 -20.67
N PRO A 8 6.90 -8.12 -20.61
CA PRO A 8 8.03 -8.03 -21.54
C PRO A 8 9.05 -9.15 -21.36
N PHE A 9 9.06 -9.83 -20.20
CA PHE A 9 9.99 -10.92 -19.88
C PHE A 9 9.37 -12.32 -20.06
N GLY A 10 8.10 -12.44 -20.45
CA GLY A 10 7.41 -13.73 -20.54
C GLY A 10 7.35 -14.47 -19.20
N ALA A 11 7.24 -13.72 -18.11
CA ALA A 11 7.28 -14.21 -16.74
C ALA A 11 5.90 -14.49 -16.15
N LEU A 12 4.82 -14.09 -16.82
CA LEU A 12 3.46 -14.35 -16.36
C LEU A 12 3.16 -15.85 -16.46
N ALA A 13 2.90 -16.44 -15.30
CA ALA A 13 2.50 -17.84 -15.17
C ALA A 13 1.12 -17.92 -14.50
N THR A 14 0.46 -19.08 -14.63
CA THR A 14 -0.83 -19.34 -14.00
C THR A 14 -0.74 -20.59 -13.14
N ILE A 15 -1.37 -20.54 -11.97
CA ILE A 15 -1.54 -21.65 -11.04
C ILE A 15 -3.00 -21.77 -10.64
N ASP A 16 -3.50 -23.00 -10.55
CA ASP A 16 -4.84 -23.25 -10.06
C ASP A 16 -4.81 -23.41 -8.53
N LEU A 17 -5.36 -22.41 -7.84
CA LEU A 17 -5.58 -22.43 -6.39
C LEU A 17 -6.99 -22.93 -6.07
N SER A 18 -7.26 -23.26 -4.80
CA SER A 18 -8.60 -23.63 -4.33
C SER A 18 -9.66 -22.56 -4.61
N GLU A 19 -9.24 -21.30 -4.64
CA GLU A 19 -10.03 -20.09 -4.89
C GLU A 19 -10.19 -19.79 -6.38
N GLY A 20 -9.58 -20.61 -7.25
CA GLY A 20 -9.64 -20.51 -8.71
C GLY A 20 -8.31 -20.16 -9.38
N SER A 21 -8.31 -20.20 -10.71
CA SER A 21 -7.14 -19.91 -11.53
C SER A 21 -6.57 -18.53 -11.22
N THR A 22 -5.27 -18.47 -10.96
CA THR A 22 -4.59 -17.28 -10.47
C THR A 22 -3.25 -17.12 -11.18
N SER A 23 -3.06 -15.97 -11.81
CA SER A 23 -1.82 -15.58 -12.45
C SER A 23 -0.83 -15.00 -11.44
N PHE A 24 0.47 -15.10 -11.73
CA PHE A 24 1.54 -14.46 -10.96
C PHE A 24 2.79 -14.29 -11.82
N TYR A 25 3.66 -13.35 -11.46
CA TYR A 25 4.93 -13.15 -12.15
C TYR A 25 6.01 -14.07 -11.56
N ARG A 26 6.41 -15.09 -12.31
CA ARG A 26 7.41 -16.08 -11.88
C ARG A 26 8.82 -15.50 -12.01
N LEU A 27 9.42 -15.10 -10.89
CA LEU A 27 10.81 -14.63 -10.84
C LEU A 27 11.82 -15.60 -11.48
N GLY A 28 11.58 -16.91 -11.37
CA GLY A 28 12.45 -17.94 -11.96
C GLY A 28 12.63 -17.80 -13.47
N ARG A 29 11.72 -17.09 -14.16
CA ARG A 29 11.90 -16.76 -15.57
C ARG A 29 13.18 -15.95 -15.82
N LEU A 30 13.53 -15.03 -14.91
CA LEU A 30 14.75 -14.23 -15.01
C LEU A 30 16.01 -15.06 -14.79
N GLU A 31 15.93 -16.13 -14.00
CA GLU A 31 17.04 -17.07 -13.80
C GLU A 31 17.22 -17.98 -15.02
N ASP A 32 16.13 -18.45 -15.63
CA ASP A 32 16.14 -19.21 -16.89
C ASP A 32 16.83 -18.43 -18.03
N GLU A 33 16.68 -17.09 -18.03
CA GLU A 33 17.31 -16.17 -19.00
C GLU A 33 18.72 -15.71 -18.59
N GLY A 34 19.23 -16.16 -17.43
CA GLY A 34 20.55 -15.77 -16.93
C GLY A 34 20.65 -14.32 -16.46
N LEU A 35 19.52 -13.66 -16.18
CA LEU A 35 19.46 -12.26 -15.73
C LEU A 35 19.58 -12.12 -14.21
N ALA A 36 19.25 -13.18 -13.46
CA ALA A 36 19.27 -13.20 -12.00
C ALA A 36 19.89 -14.49 -11.44
N SER A 37 20.38 -14.44 -10.20
CA SER A 37 20.68 -15.63 -9.37
C SER A 37 19.83 -15.53 -8.11
N LEU A 38 18.63 -16.11 -8.13
CA LEU A 38 17.62 -15.83 -7.12
C LEU A 38 18.04 -16.32 -5.74
N ASP A 39 18.72 -17.46 -5.67
CA ASP A 39 19.30 -18.05 -4.46
C ASP A 39 20.23 -17.08 -3.70
N ARG A 40 20.91 -16.19 -4.42
CA ARG A 40 21.84 -15.20 -3.86
C ARG A 40 21.17 -13.88 -3.47
N LEU A 41 19.95 -13.61 -3.94
CA LEU A 41 19.21 -12.40 -3.61
C LEU A 41 18.53 -12.54 -2.22
N PRO A 42 18.69 -11.55 -1.32
CA PRO A 42 17.89 -11.48 -0.10
C PRO A 42 16.40 -11.45 -0.42
N PHE A 43 15.56 -12.03 0.44
CA PHE A 43 14.10 -12.08 0.22
C PHE A 43 13.48 -10.69 0.03
N SER A 44 13.95 -9.67 0.75
CA SER A 44 13.51 -8.29 0.55
C SER A 44 13.76 -7.80 -0.88
N ILE A 45 14.94 -8.11 -1.45
CA ILE A 45 15.27 -7.78 -2.84
C ILE A 45 14.41 -8.58 -3.83
N ARG A 46 14.04 -9.83 -3.51
CA ARG A 46 13.12 -10.62 -4.35
C ARG A 46 11.72 -9.99 -4.41
N VAL A 47 11.23 -9.42 -3.30
CA VAL A 47 9.96 -8.68 -3.29
C VAL A 47 10.05 -7.42 -4.13
N LEU A 48 11.16 -6.67 -4.05
CA LEU A 48 11.39 -5.50 -4.91
C LEU A 48 11.53 -5.90 -6.39
N LEU A 49 12.17 -7.04 -6.67
CA LEU A 49 12.31 -7.60 -8.01
C LEU A 49 10.94 -7.98 -8.60
N GLU A 50 10.07 -8.62 -7.81
CA GLU A 50 8.68 -8.88 -8.23
C GLU A 50 7.96 -7.58 -8.54
N ASN A 51 8.14 -6.57 -7.69
CA ASN A 51 7.47 -5.28 -7.85
C ASN A 51 7.84 -4.62 -9.18
N VAL A 52 9.13 -4.53 -9.51
CA VAL A 52 9.56 -3.96 -10.79
C VAL A 52 9.18 -4.85 -11.97
N LEU A 53 9.26 -6.18 -11.83
CA LEU A 53 8.92 -7.12 -12.90
C LEU A 53 7.44 -7.03 -13.28
N ARG A 54 6.54 -7.01 -12.29
CA ARG A 54 5.09 -6.94 -12.52
C ARG A 54 4.65 -5.62 -13.14
N ASN A 55 5.33 -4.52 -12.84
CA ASN A 55 5.02 -3.21 -13.40
C ASN A 55 5.83 -2.91 -14.68
N ALA A 56 6.72 -3.80 -15.13
CA ALA A 56 7.55 -3.57 -16.31
C ALA A 56 6.70 -3.37 -17.57
N GLY A 57 6.90 -2.26 -18.27
CA GLY A 57 6.15 -1.91 -19.49
C GLY A 57 4.92 -1.03 -19.27
N ASP A 58 4.64 -0.61 -18.03
CA ASP A 58 3.56 0.34 -17.68
C ASP A 58 3.89 1.81 -18.01
N GLY A 59 5.11 2.08 -18.49
CA GLY A 59 5.64 3.41 -18.80
C GLY A 59 6.44 4.06 -17.68
N HIS A 60 6.31 3.58 -16.44
CA HIS A 60 7.12 4.02 -15.30
C HIS A 60 8.30 3.08 -15.07
N VAL A 61 8.12 1.77 -15.26
CA VAL A 61 9.15 0.76 -15.07
C VAL A 61 9.64 0.21 -16.42
N SER A 62 10.93 0.40 -16.70
CA SER A 62 11.60 -0.12 -17.90
C SER A 62 12.24 -1.49 -17.66
N ALA A 63 12.65 -2.16 -18.74
CA ALA A 63 13.37 -3.43 -18.66
C ALA A 63 14.72 -3.27 -17.93
N GLU A 64 15.38 -2.12 -18.09
CA GLU A 64 16.64 -1.81 -17.42
C GLU A 64 16.49 -1.74 -15.90
N HIS A 65 15.34 -1.25 -15.39
CA HIS A 65 15.06 -1.26 -13.95
C HIS A 65 14.95 -2.70 -13.41
N VAL A 66 14.28 -3.59 -14.16
CA VAL A 66 14.17 -5.02 -13.78
C VAL A 66 15.56 -5.66 -13.76
N GLU A 67 16.38 -5.44 -14.78
CA GLU A 67 17.75 -5.96 -14.84
C GLU A 67 18.63 -5.41 -13.71
N ALA A 68 18.49 -4.13 -13.36
CA ALA A 68 19.25 -3.51 -12.28
C ALA A 68 18.96 -4.17 -10.93
N VAL A 69 17.69 -4.43 -10.61
CA VAL A 69 17.30 -5.11 -9.37
C VAL A 69 17.67 -6.60 -9.42
N ALA A 70 17.51 -7.26 -10.57
CA ALA A 70 17.87 -8.67 -10.77
C ALA A 70 19.36 -8.95 -10.52
N ARG A 71 20.23 -7.97 -10.86
CA ARG A 71 21.68 -8.03 -10.68
C ARG A 71 22.17 -7.38 -9.39
N TRP A 72 21.28 -7.14 -8.43
CA TRP A 72 21.64 -6.54 -7.16
C TRP A 72 22.71 -7.35 -6.42
N SER A 73 23.62 -6.63 -5.77
CA SER A 73 24.70 -7.14 -4.93
C SER A 73 25.11 -6.04 -3.92
N PRO A 74 25.77 -6.39 -2.81
CA PRO A 74 26.29 -5.40 -1.86
C PRO A 74 27.24 -4.38 -2.50
N SER A 75 27.91 -4.74 -3.60
CA SER A 75 28.85 -3.87 -4.32
C SER A 75 28.20 -2.92 -5.35
N ASN A 76 26.92 -3.09 -5.69
CA ASN A 76 26.21 -2.26 -6.68
C ASN A 76 24.82 -1.80 -6.17
N ALA A 77 24.65 -1.69 -4.85
CA ALA A 77 23.38 -1.37 -4.18
C ALA A 77 22.89 0.10 -4.34
N GLY A 78 23.32 0.80 -5.40
CA GLY A 78 23.00 2.22 -5.63
C GLY A 78 22.20 2.50 -6.90
N ALA A 79 21.65 1.48 -7.55
CA ALA A 79 20.79 1.68 -8.70
C ALA A 79 19.41 2.21 -8.26
N ASP A 80 18.98 3.31 -8.87
CA ASP A 80 17.63 3.84 -8.68
C ASP A 80 16.63 3.07 -9.52
N PHE A 81 15.46 2.78 -8.95
CA PHE A 81 14.34 2.17 -9.66
C PHE A 81 13.01 2.65 -9.07
N PRO A 82 11.92 2.69 -9.86
CA PRO A 82 10.59 3.00 -9.35
C PRO A 82 10.08 1.87 -8.46
N PHE A 83 9.52 2.22 -7.31
CA PHE A 83 8.84 1.29 -6.42
C PHE A 83 7.35 1.64 -6.37
N MET A 84 6.50 0.68 -6.73
CA MET A 84 5.04 0.84 -6.78
C MET A 84 4.40 0.07 -5.62
N PRO A 85 4.25 0.67 -4.42
CA PRO A 85 3.69 -0.02 -3.27
C PRO A 85 2.25 -0.47 -3.55
N THR A 86 1.84 -1.59 -2.97
CA THR A 86 0.51 -2.16 -3.23
C THR A 86 -0.63 -1.52 -2.45
N ARG A 87 -0.28 -0.74 -1.41
CA ARG A 87 -1.17 0.03 -0.55
C ARG A 87 -0.41 1.10 0.23
N VAL A 88 -1.14 2.00 0.86
CA VAL A 88 -0.64 3.04 1.77
C VAL A 88 -1.35 2.91 3.11
N VAL A 89 -0.63 3.12 4.22
CA VAL A 89 -1.23 3.22 5.55
C VAL A 89 -0.97 4.60 6.16
N LEU A 90 -2.01 5.20 6.74
CA LEU A 90 -2.00 6.54 7.28
C LEU A 90 -2.42 6.49 8.76
N GLN A 91 -1.88 7.41 9.56
CA GLN A 91 -2.42 7.73 10.88
C GLN A 91 -3.04 9.13 10.86
N ASP A 92 -3.90 9.47 11.82
CA ASP A 92 -4.77 10.64 11.72
C ASP A 92 -4.07 12.01 11.68
N PHE A 93 -2.92 12.19 12.34
CA PHE A 93 -2.15 13.45 12.27
C PHE A 93 -1.52 13.73 10.92
N THR A 94 -1.11 12.69 10.18
CA THR A 94 -0.50 12.84 8.84
C THR A 94 -1.49 12.58 7.72
N GLY A 95 -2.53 11.79 7.98
CA GLY A 95 -3.57 11.48 7.02
C GLY A 95 -4.55 12.63 6.81
N VAL A 96 -4.87 13.41 7.85
CA VAL A 96 -5.69 14.63 7.69
C VAL A 96 -5.08 15.63 6.70
N PRO A 97 -3.81 16.07 6.83
CA PRO A 97 -3.22 16.96 5.85
C PRO A 97 -3.14 16.32 4.46
N ALA A 98 -2.86 15.02 4.35
CA ALA A 98 -2.87 14.32 3.05
C ALA A 98 -4.26 14.38 2.35
N ILE A 99 -5.36 14.22 3.11
CA ILE A 99 -6.72 14.36 2.57
C ILE A 99 -7.01 15.82 2.17
N VAL A 100 -6.56 16.80 2.96
CA VAL A 100 -6.69 18.22 2.60
C VAL A 100 -5.93 18.54 1.32
N ASP A 101 -4.75 17.95 1.12
CA ASP A 101 -3.97 18.10 -0.11
C ASP A 101 -4.71 17.51 -1.31
N LEU A 102 -5.27 16.29 -1.19
CA LEU A 102 -6.09 15.69 -2.26
C LEU A 102 -7.32 16.53 -2.60
N ALA A 103 -8.01 17.08 -1.59
CA ALA A 103 -9.14 17.98 -1.81
C ALA A 103 -8.71 19.27 -2.52
N SER A 104 -7.56 19.84 -2.12
CA SER A 104 -6.99 21.04 -2.73
C SER A 104 -6.53 20.80 -4.18
N MET A 105 -5.97 19.61 -4.46
CA MET A 105 -5.61 19.18 -5.81
C MET A 105 -6.86 19.04 -6.71
N ARG A 106 -7.98 18.53 -6.18
CA ARG A 106 -9.26 18.49 -6.90
C ARG A 106 -9.74 19.88 -7.30
N ASP A 107 -9.66 20.84 -6.39
CA ASP A 107 -10.01 22.23 -6.68
C ASP A 107 -9.07 22.87 -7.71
N GLY A 108 -7.76 22.60 -7.61
CA GLY A 108 -6.76 23.04 -8.58
C GLY A 108 -7.03 22.50 -9.99
N ILE A 109 -7.28 21.20 -10.14
CA ILE A 109 -7.63 20.58 -11.42
C ILE A 109 -8.93 21.17 -12.00
N ARG A 110 -9.95 21.38 -11.14
CA ARG A 110 -11.20 22.03 -11.55
C ARG A 110 -10.97 23.44 -12.09
N ALA A 111 -10.15 24.24 -11.40
CA ALA A 111 -9.83 25.61 -11.81
C ALA A 111 -9.12 25.67 -13.17
N MET A 112 -8.36 24.63 -13.52
CA MET A 112 -7.73 24.47 -14.83
C MET A 112 -8.65 23.86 -15.90
N GLY A 113 -9.93 23.61 -15.59
CA GLY A 113 -10.90 23.01 -16.50
C GLY A 113 -10.75 21.48 -16.68
N GLY A 114 -9.97 20.83 -15.83
CA GLY A 114 -9.83 19.37 -15.82
C GLY A 114 -10.88 18.67 -14.96
N ASP A 115 -10.94 17.34 -15.07
CA ASP A 115 -11.81 16.49 -14.27
C ASP A 115 -11.21 16.22 -12.87
N PRO A 116 -11.81 16.71 -11.77
CA PRO A 116 -11.32 16.48 -10.41
C PRO A 116 -11.36 15.02 -9.98
N ALA A 117 -12.23 14.19 -10.57
CA ALA A 117 -12.33 12.77 -10.22
C ALA A 117 -11.03 12.01 -10.52
N ARG A 118 -10.17 12.56 -11.40
CA ARG A 118 -8.82 12.03 -11.66
C ARG A 118 -7.90 12.10 -10.45
N ILE A 119 -8.18 12.95 -9.48
CA ILE A 119 -7.45 13.00 -8.21
C ILE A 119 -8.12 12.00 -7.26
N ASN A 120 -7.53 10.82 -7.18
CA ASN A 120 -7.97 9.72 -6.33
C ASN A 120 -6.77 8.83 -5.97
N PRO A 121 -6.75 8.19 -4.78
CA PRO A 121 -5.78 7.13 -4.50
C PRO A 121 -5.79 6.04 -5.57
N LEU A 122 -4.61 5.73 -6.11
CA LEU A 122 -4.43 4.68 -7.12
C LEU A 122 -4.37 3.27 -6.51
N VAL A 123 -3.90 3.20 -5.27
CA VAL A 123 -3.83 1.98 -4.47
C VAL A 123 -4.65 2.16 -3.20
N PRO A 124 -5.09 1.06 -2.54
CA PRO A 124 -5.76 1.14 -1.25
C PRO A 124 -4.98 2.00 -0.25
N ALA A 125 -5.67 2.91 0.41
CA ALA A 125 -5.15 3.79 1.43
C ALA A 125 -6.02 3.68 2.69
N ASP A 126 -5.46 3.09 3.73
CA ASP A 126 -6.16 2.85 4.99
C ASP A 126 -5.68 3.85 6.05
N LEU A 127 -6.58 4.66 6.58
CA LEU A 127 -6.30 5.58 7.68
C LEU A 127 -6.77 4.99 9.00
N VAL A 128 -5.87 4.88 9.97
CA VAL A 128 -6.21 4.47 11.34
C VAL A 128 -6.19 5.68 12.26
N ILE A 129 -7.27 5.85 13.03
CA ILE A 129 -7.38 6.92 14.02
C ILE A 129 -6.91 6.39 15.38
N ASP A 130 -5.69 6.73 15.78
CA ASP A 130 -5.06 6.21 16.99
C ASP A 130 -4.22 7.23 17.77
N HIS A 131 -3.84 8.37 17.16
CA HIS A 131 -2.98 9.38 17.81
C HIS A 131 -3.75 10.46 18.58
N SER A 132 -5.07 10.39 18.57
CA SER A 132 -5.92 11.45 19.09
C SER A 132 -6.43 11.17 20.51
N VAL A 133 -6.70 9.91 20.85
CA VAL A 133 -7.22 9.50 22.17
C VAL A 133 -6.21 9.87 23.28
N GLN A 134 -6.71 10.57 24.30
CA GLN A 134 -5.93 10.95 25.49
C GLN A 134 -6.43 10.23 26.74
N VAL A 135 -5.53 10.04 27.71
CA VAL A 135 -5.86 9.43 29.01
C VAL A 135 -6.34 10.51 29.98
N ASP A 136 -7.59 10.96 29.83
CA ASP A 136 -8.24 11.91 30.77
C ASP A 136 -8.72 11.21 32.05
N PHE A 137 -9.20 9.97 31.90
CA PHE A 137 -9.65 9.09 32.98
C PHE A 137 -8.81 7.82 32.98
N PHE A 138 -8.45 7.32 34.17
CA PHE A 138 -7.65 6.10 34.36
C PHE A 138 -8.07 5.32 35.60
N GLY A 139 -7.64 4.06 35.71
CA GLY A 139 -7.80 3.23 36.92
C GLY A 139 -9.24 2.87 37.30
N THR A 140 -10.21 3.05 36.40
CA THR A 140 -11.64 2.81 36.66
C THR A 140 -12.31 2.09 35.49
N GLY A 141 -13.38 1.34 35.74
CA GLY A 141 -14.09 0.58 34.71
C GLY A 141 -14.74 1.43 33.60
N TYR A 142 -15.02 2.70 33.88
CA TYR A 142 -15.60 3.64 32.90
C TYR A 142 -14.54 4.43 32.11
N ALA A 143 -13.25 4.24 32.41
CA ALA A 143 -12.17 5.08 31.86
C ALA A 143 -12.15 5.03 30.32
N PHE A 144 -12.25 3.83 29.74
CA PHE A 144 -12.24 3.65 28.29
C PHE A 144 -13.36 4.43 27.59
N GLU A 145 -14.62 4.20 28.00
CA GLU A 145 -15.79 4.86 27.41
C GLU A 145 -15.68 6.39 27.51
N LYS A 146 -15.29 6.92 28.67
CA LYS A 146 -15.16 8.37 28.86
C LYS A 146 -14.04 8.99 28.03
N ASN A 147 -12.90 8.31 27.89
CA ASN A 147 -11.80 8.80 27.05
C ASN A 147 -12.20 8.80 25.58
N VAL A 148 -12.88 7.75 25.09
CA VAL A 148 -13.40 7.71 23.71
C VAL A 148 -14.47 8.80 23.49
N ALA A 149 -15.36 9.03 24.44
CA ALA A 149 -16.35 10.11 24.32
C ALA A 149 -15.69 11.50 24.25
N ARG A 150 -14.67 11.76 25.08
CA ARG A 150 -13.88 13.00 25.04
C ARG A 150 -13.12 13.18 23.73
N GLU A 151 -12.64 12.07 23.17
CA GLU A 151 -11.98 12.06 21.88
C GLU A 151 -12.91 12.55 20.77
N TYR A 152 -14.13 11.97 20.68
CA TYR A 152 -15.14 12.42 19.72
C TYR A 152 -15.56 13.88 19.92
N GLU A 153 -15.67 14.35 21.16
CA GLU A 153 -16.00 15.75 21.48
C GLU A 153 -14.94 16.71 20.93
N ARG A 154 -13.66 16.42 21.17
CA ARG A 154 -12.53 17.28 20.79
C ARG A 154 -12.26 17.28 19.29
N ASN A 155 -12.50 16.16 18.62
CA ASN A 155 -12.03 15.92 17.25
C ASN A 155 -13.14 15.81 16.21
N ARG A 156 -14.32 16.34 16.55
CA ARG A 156 -15.52 16.32 15.72
C ARG A 156 -15.30 16.79 14.27
N GLU A 157 -14.64 17.93 14.08
CA GLU A 157 -14.40 18.48 12.73
C GLU A 157 -13.46 17.60 11.90
N ARG A 158 -12.37 17.14 12.53
CA ARG A 158 -11.44 16.20 11.92
C ARG A 158 -12.13 14.91 11.48
N TYR A 159 -12.99 14.34 12.33
CA TYR A 159 -13.73 13.12 11.98
C TYR A 159 -14.80 13.35 10.93
N ALA A 160 -15.41 14.54 10.88
CA ALA A 160 -16.31 14.91 9.80
C ALA A 160 -15.57 14.96 8.45
N LEU A 161 -14.36 15.52 8.42
CA LEU A 161 -13.52 15.52 7.21
C LEU A 161 -13.13 14.10 6.78
N LEU A 162 -12.68 13.26 7.72
CA LEU A 162 -12.28 11.87 7.40
C LEU A 162 -13.47 11.03 6.91
N ARG A 163 -14.65 11.22 7.51
CA ARG A 163 -15.89 10.58 7.04
C ARG A 163 -16.26 11.05 5.64
N TRP A 164 -16.20 12.36 5.37
CA TRP A 164 -16.41 12.89 4.02
C TRP A 164 -15.43 12.28 3.03
N ALA A 165 -14.14 12.16 3.39
CA ALA A 165 -13.13 11.59 2.51
C ALA A 165 -13.41 10.13 2.15
N GLN A 166 -13.93 9.33 3.10
CA GLN A 166 -14.35 7.95 2.85
C GLN A 166 -15.48 7.83 1.82
N GLU A 167 -16.33 8.85 1.69
CA GLU A 167 -17.37 8.91 0.66
C GLU A 167 -16.85 9.54 -0.64
N ALA A 168 -15.88 10.45 -0.55
CA ALA A 168 -15.40 11.26 -1.67
C ALA A 168 -14.28 10.60 -2.49
N PHE A 169 -13.52 9.67 -1.93
CA PHE A 169 -12.39 9.00 -2.58
C PHE A 169 -12.63 7.48 -2.66
N GLU A 170 -12.38 6.92 -3.84
CA GLU A 170 -12.32 5.46 -4.01
C GLU A 170 -11.01 4.93 -3.43
N ASN A 171 -10.98 3.65 -3.05
CA ASN A 171 -9.80 2.99 -2.44
C ASN A 171 -9.34 3.62 -1.12
N TYR A 172 -10.16 4.44 -0.46
CA TYR A 172 -9.83 5.04 0.82
C TYR A 172 -10.75 4.49 1.91
N SER A 173 -10.16 4.09 3.04
CA SER A 173 -10.89 3.56 4.19
C SER A 173 -10.42 4.20 5.50
N VAL A 174 -11.30 4.25 6.50
CA VAL A 174 -11.01 4.79 7.83
C VAL A 174 -11.34 3.77 8.91
N VAL A 175 -10.34 3.43 9.72
CA VAL A 175 -10.51 2.66 10.96
C VAL A 175 -10.80 3.64 12.11
N PRO A 176 -11.95 3.52 12.80
CA PRO A 176 -12.40 4.49 13.80
C PRO A 176 -11.57 4.42 15.09
N PRO A 177 -11.62 5.49 15.93
CA PRO A 177 -10.91 5.52 17.21
C PRO A 177 -11.35 4.42 18.17
N GLY A 178 -10.43 3.97 19.02
CA GLY A 178 -10.69 2.92 20.01
C GLY A 178 -10.64 1.48 19.46
N THR A 179 -10.30 1.30 18.18
CA THR A 179 -10.15 -0.02 17.55
C THR A 179 -8.76 -0.63 17.79
N GLY A 180 -7.73 0.21 17.90
CA GLY A 180 -6.34 -0.22 18.07
C GLY A 180 -5.37 0.85 17.59
N ILE A 181 -4.08 0.52 17.56
CA ILE A 181 -3.02 1.37 17.00
C ILE A 181 -2.69 0.93 15.57
N VAL A 182 -2.25 1.87 14.73
CA VAL A 182 -2.07 1.68 13.28
C VAL A 182 -1.24 0.44 12.94
N HIS A 183 -0.13 0.20 13.65
CA HIS A 183 0.73 -0.94 13.36
C HIS A 183 0.14 -2.28 13.80
N GLN A 184 -0.59 -2.31 14.92
CA GLN A 184 -1.24 -3.53 15.38
C GLN A 184 -2.40 -3.90 14.46
N VAL A 185 -3.25 -2.92 14.13
CA VAL A 185 -4.34 -3.10 13.15
C VAL A 185 -3.78 -3.53 11.79
N ASN A 186 -2.64 -2.96 11.38
CA ASN A 186 -1.97 -3.36 10.15
C ASN A 186 -1.55 -4.84 10.18
N LEU A 187 -0.90 -5.29 11.26
CA LEU A 187 -0.46 -6.68 11.41
C LEU A 187 -1.62 -7.68 11.50
N GLU A 188 -2.68 -7.34 12.23
CA GLU A 188 -3.75 -8.26 12.58
C GLU A 188 -4.89 -8.28 11.55
N TYR A 189 -5.04 -7.24 10.74
CA TYR A 189 -6.22 -7.05 9.90
C TYR A 189 -5.93 -6.55 8.48
N LEU A 190 -5.07 -5.53 8.30
CA LEU A 190 -4.89 -4.91 6.97
C LEU A 190 -3.87 -5.62 6.07
N ALA A 191 -2.85 -6.26 6.66
CA ALA A 191 -1.79 -6.92 5.91
C ALA A 191 -2.28 -8.22 5.27
N SER A 192 -2.18 -8.32 3.95
CA SER A 192 -2.57 -9.52 3.20
C SER A 192 -1.45 -10.55 3.10
N VAL A 193 -0.19 -10.13 3.28
CA VAL A 193 1.05 -10.87 2.94
C VAL A 193 1.19 -11.17 1.44
N ILE A 194 0.19 -11.80 0.84
CA ILE A 194 0.02 -11.95 -0.61
C ILE A 194 -1.34 -11.37 -0.99
N HIS A 195 -1.35 -10.38 -1.89
CA HIS A 195 -2.58 -9.94 -2.53
C HIS A 195 -3.02 -10.99 -3.56
N ARG A 196 -4.32 -11.20 -3.69
CA ARG A 196 -4.96 -11.85 -4.84
C ARG A 196 -6.09 -10.94 -5.32
N ARG A 197 -5.83 -10.15 -6.36
CA ARG A 197 -6.77 -9.14 -6.86
C ARG A 197 -7.13 -9.40 -8.32
N GLU A 198 -8.37 -9.14 -8.67
CA GLU A 198 -8.83 -9.22 -10.05
C GLU A 198 -8.25 -8.07 -10.88
N HIS A 199 -7.66 -8.42 -12.02
CA HIS A 199 -7.13 -7.53 -13.04
C HIS A 199 -7.63 -8.03 -14.40
N ASP A 200 -8.46 -7.22 -15.07
CA ASP A 200 -9.03 -7.52 -16.40
C ASP A 200 -9.68 -8.92 -16.50
N GLY A 201 -10.47 -9.31 -15.49
CA GLY A 201 -11.16 -10.61 -15.45
C GLY A 201 -10.28 -11.80 -15.08
N THR A 202 -9.01 -11.56 -14.72
CA THR A 202 -8.08 -12.59 -14.22
C THR A 202 -7.60 -12.26 -12.82
N PHE A 203 -7.48 -13.25 -11.93
CA PHE A 203 -6.87 -13.00 -10.63
C PHE A 203 -5.36 -12.96 -10.76
N LEU A 204 -4.73 -11.94 -10.18
CA LEU A 204 -3.27 -11.81 -10.08
C LEU A 204 -2.85 -11.86 -8.62
N ALA A 205 -1.88 -12.71 -8.31
CA ALA A 205 -1.26 -12.80 -7.01
C ALA A 205 0.13 -12.15 -6.99
N TYR A 206 0.41 -11.37 -5.93
CA TYR A 206 1.69 -10.68 -5.74
C TYR A 206 1.90 -10.32 -4.26
N PRO A 207 3.15 -10.15 -3.80
CA PRO A 207 3.46 -9.76 -2.43
C PRO A 207 2.78 -8.46 -2.01
N ASP A 208 2.32 -8.42 -0.76
CA ASP A 208 1.94 -7.16 -0.11
C ASP A 208 3.19 -6.32 0.13
N THR A 209 3.09 -5.05 -0.25
CA THR A 209 4.06 -4.01 0.07
C THR A 209 3.33 -2.73 0.44
N VAL A 210 3.89 -2.00 1.40
CA VAL A 210 3.23 -0.82 1.97
C VAL A 210 4.23 0.30 2.16
N VAL A 211 3.78 1.53 1.97
CA VAL A 211 4.43 2.71 2.53
C VAL A 211 3.46 3.37 3.49
N GLY A 212 3.97 3.99 4.54
CA GLY A 212 3.12 4.66 5.51
C GLY A 212 3.68 6.00 5.95
N THR A 213 2.79 6.85 6.45
CA THR A 213 3.15 8.17 6.98
C THR A 213 3.52 8.12 8.47
N ASP A 214 3.97 6.96 8.94
CA ASP A 214 4.48 6.70 10.27
C ASP A 214 5.79 5.91 10.20
N SER A 215 6.81 6.29 10.98
CA SER A 215 8.14 5.66 10.96
C SER A 215 8.15 4.19 11.40
N HIS A 216 7.16 3.74 12.18
CA HIS A 216 7.06 2.35 12.61
C HIS A 216 6.25 1.49 11.64
N THR A 217 5.89 2.00 10.44
CA THR A 217 5.33 1.17 9.36
C THR A 217 6.18 -0.07 9.10
N THR A 218 7.50 0.07 9.31
CA THR A 218 8.49 -1.01 9.30
C THR A 218 8.18 -2.20 10.22
N MET A 219 7.27 -2.08 11.19
CA MET A 219 6.83 -3.19 12.04
C MET A 219 6.20 -4.33 11.22
N VAL A 220 5.55 -4.02 10.09
CA VAL A 220 4.92 -5.02 9.21
C VAL A 220 5.93 -5.96 8.54
N ASN A 221 7.22 -5.56 8.48
CA ASN A 221 8.31 -6.41 7.97
C ASN A 221 8.42 -7.73 8.75
N GLY A 222 7.98 -7.77 10.01
CA GLY A 222 7.90 -9.00 10.81
C GLY A 222 6.98 -10.08 10.22
N LEU A 223 6.03 -9.72 9.36
CA LEU A 223 5.15 -10.65 8.63
C LEU A 223 5.63 -10.96 7.20
N GLY A 224 6.81 -10.46 6.80
CA GLY A 224 7.33 -10.65 5.45
C GLY A 224 6.78 -9.68 4.39
N VAL A 225 6.08 -8.62 4.83
CA VAL A 225 5.61 -7.52 3.97
C VAL A 225 6.68 -6.44 3.95
N VAL A 226 7.14 -6.00 2.76
CA VAL A 226 8.13 -4.92 2.67
C VAL A 226 7.44 -3.55 2.86
N GLY A 227 7.84 -2.81 3.91
CA GLY A 227 7.37 -1.45 4.19
C GLY A 227 8.09 -0.71 5.31
#